data_AF-A0A2M7RN10-F1
#
_entry.id   AF-A0A2M7RN10-F1
#
_cell.length_a   1.000
_cell.length_b   1.000
_cell.length_c   1.000
_cell.angle_alpha   90.00
_cell.angle_beta   90.00
_cell.angle_gamma   90.00
#
_symmetry.space_group_name_H-M   'P 1'
#
loop_
_entity.id
_entity.type
_entity.pdbx_description
1 polymer ?
#
loop_
_entity_poly.entity_id
_entity_poly.type
_entity_poly.pdbx_seq_one_letter_code
_entity_poly.pdbx_strand_id
1 'polypeptide(L)'
;NLIDSKEFVISKQLLRSATSIGANIEEAIAGQSKKDFLHKMAIALKEARETRYWLNLLDKSQIIKIDYGSYLQEIESIINILTKIIKTSSQSI
;
A
#
# COMPACT_ATOMS: atom_id res chain seq x y z
N ASN A 1 9.03 -7.88 -18.27
CA ASN A 1 8.18 -7.53 -17.09
C ASN A 1 7.97 -8.80 -16.24
N LEU A 2 7.21 -8.78 -15.14
CA LEU A 2 7.04 -9.96 -14.23
C LEU A 2 6.50 -11.21 -14.94
N ILE A 3 5.62 -11.02 -15.91
CA ILE A 3 5.00 -12.09 -16.69
C ILE A 3 6.06 -12.76 -17.58
N ASP A 4 6.92 -11.97 -18.23
CA ASP A 4 8.01 -12.49 -19.07
C ASP A 4 9.03 -13.33 -18.28
N SER A 5 9.26 -12.96 -17.01
CA SER A 5 10.13 -13.70 -16.08
C SER A 5 9.46 -14.93 -15.44
N LYS A 6 8.22 -15.27 -15.83
CA LYS A 6 7.40 -16.35 -15.25
C LYS A 6 7.20 -16.21 -13.73
N GLU A 7 7.18 -14.97 -13.23
CA GLU A 7 6.95 -14.68 -11.81
C GLU A 7 5.47 -14.34 -11.60
N PHE A 8 4.72 -15.27 -10.98
CA PHE A 8 3.27 -15.18 -10.82
C PHE A 8 2.80 -15.06 -9.37
N VAL A 9 3.70 -15.23 -8.39
CA VAL A 9 3.35 -15.30 -6.98
C VAL A 9 3.49 -13.92 -6.34
N ILE A 10 4.66 -13.31 -6.44
CA ILE A 10 4.95 -11.98 -5.89
C ILE A 10 4.16 -10.92 -6.67
N SER A 11 4.11 -11.03 -8.00
CA SER A 11 3.33 -10.12 -8.86
C SER A 11 1.85 -10.08 -8.46
N LYS A 12 1.25 -11.22 -8.15
CA LYS A 12 -0.14 -11.31 -7.68
C LYS A 12 -0.32 -10.72 -6.29
N GLN A 13 0.62 -10.94 -5.37
CA GLN A 13 0.57 -10.35 -4.02
C GLN A 13 0.75 -8.82 -4.06
N LEU A 14 1.69 -8.33 -4.88
CA LEU A 14 1.92 -6.92 -5.09
C LEU A 14 0.68 -6.25 -5.70
N LEU A 15 0.09 -6.84 -6.75
CA LEU A 15 -1.12 -6.32 -7.38
C LEU A 15 -2.28 -6.21 -6.39
N ARG A 16 -2.51 -7.26 -5.60
CA ARG A 16 -3.61 -7.29 -4.63
C ARG A 16 -3.43 -6.25 -3.53
N SER A 17 -2.23 -6.18 -2.93
CA SER A 17 -1.97 -5.19 -1.87
C SER A 17 -2.04 -3.76 -2.41
N ALA A 18 -1.42 -3.47 -3.56
CA ALA A 18 -1.37 -2.13 -4.13
C ALA A 18 -2.77 -1.60 -4.49
N THR A 19 -3.60 -2.44 -5.13
CA THR A 19 -4.98 -2.07 -5.49
C THR A 19 -5.90 -1.94 -4.27
N SER A 20 -5.64 -2.70 -3.20
CA SER A 20 -6.41 -2.66 -1.95
C SER A 20 -6.24 -1.34 -1.17
N ILE A 21 -5.11 -0.63 -1.36
CA ILE A 21 -4.88 0.69 -0.72
C ILE A 21 -6.00 1.66 -1.12
N GLY A 22 -6.19 1.86 -2.42
CA GLY A 22 -7.21 2.77 -2.95
C GLY A 22 -8.63 2.30 -2.61
N ALA A 23 -8.91 1.00 -2.74
CA ALA A 23 -10.21 0.45 -2.40
C ALA A 23 -10.62 0.74 -0.94
N ASN A 24 -9.71 0.57 0.02
CA ASN A 24 -9.99 0.88 1.42
C ASN A 24 -10.10 2.38 1.69
N ILE A 25 -9.39 3.22 0.94
CA ILE A 25 -9.55 4.69 1.03
C ILE A 25 -10.95 5.10 0.56
N GLU A 26 -11.42 4.59 -0.57
CA GLU A 26 -12.79 4.85 -1.07
C GLU A 26 -13.86 4.39 -0.06
N GLU A 27 -13.70 3.19 0.52
CA GLU A 27 -14.58 2.71 1.58
C GLU A 27 -14.53 3.59 2.83
N ALA A 28 -13.34 4.10 3.21
CA ALA A 28 -13.20 4.99 4.35
C ALA A 28 -13.95 6.31 4.12
N ILE A 29 -13.85 6.89 2.93
CA ILE A 29 -14.52 8.14 2.55
C ILE A 29 -16.05 7.99 2.58
N ALA A 30 -16.57 6.82 2.18
CA ALA A 30 -17.98 6.47 2.29
C ALA A 30 -18.42 5.99 3.69
N GLY A 31 -17.50 5.97 4.67
CA GLY A 31 -17.73 5.43 6.01
C GLY A 31 -18.79 6.20 6.80
N GLN A 32 -19.55 5.49 7.63
CA GLN A 32 -20.69 6.05 8.37
C GLN A 32 -20.30 6.74 9.69
N SER A 33 -19.06 6.58 10.13
CA SER A 33 -18.56 7.18 11.36
C SER A 33 -17.07 7.44 11.29
N LYS A 34 -16.57 8.31 12.18
CA LYS A 34 -15.14 8.59 12.28
C LYS A 34 -14.32 7.37 12.71
N LYS A 35 -14.89 6.47 13.51
CA LYS A 35 -14.26 5.20 13.91
C LYS A 35 -14.12 4.26 12.72
N ASP A 36 -15.15 4.18 11.87
CA ASP A 36 -15.16 3.40 10.64
C ASP A 36 -14.15 3.95 9.63
N PHE A 37 -14.14 5.26 9.40
CA PHE A 37 -13.12 5.95 8.60
C PHE A 37 -11.70 5.59 9.05
N LEU A 38 -11.41 5.67 10.35
CA LEU A 38 -10.09 5.33 10.89
C LEU A 38 -9.75 3.85 10.72
N HIS A 39 -10.72 2.96 10.90
CA HIS A 39 -10.51 1.52 10.72
C HIS A 39 -10.12 1.20 9.27
N LYS A 40 -10.84 1.74 8.30
CA LYS A 40 -10.58 1.55 6.87
C LYS A 40 -9.28 2.21 6.42
N MET A 41 -8.97 3.42 6.90
CA MET A 41 -7.66 4.06 6.68
C MET A 41 -6.51 3.23 7.25
N ALA A 42 -6.69 2.59 8.41
CA ALA A 42 -5.68 1.71 9.00
C ALA A 42 -5.46 0.44 8.16
N ILE A 43 -6.51 -0.11 7.53
CA ILE A 43 -6.38 -1.19 6.56
C ILE A 43 -5.60 -0.70 5.34
N ALA A 44 -5.95 0.45 4.75
CA ALA A 44 -5.19 1.03 3.63
C ALA A 44 -3.69 1.20 3.96
N LEU A 45 -3.36 1.65 5.18
CA LEU A 45 -1.97 1.78 5.65
C LEU A 45 -1.27 0.41 5.77
N LYS A 46 -1.97 -0.62 6.24
CA LYS A 46 -1.45 -2.00 6.29
C LYS A 46 -1.11 -2.48 4.88
N GLU A 47 -2.03 -2.32 3.92
CA GLU A 47 -1.83 -2.73 2.53
C GLU A 47 -0.67 -1.96 1.87
N ALA A 48 -0.53 -0.66 2.15
CA ALA A 48 0.60 0.13 1.65
C ALA A 48 1.96 -0.38 2.16
N ARG A 49 2.03 -0.78 3.43
CA ARG A 49 3.24 -1.40 4.00
C ARG A 49 3.53 -2.77 3.39
N GLU A 50 2.50 -3.55 3.09
CA GLU A 50 2.63 -4.83 2.39
C GLU A 50 3.13 -4.64 0.95
N THR A 51 2.59 -3.67 0.21
CA THR A 51 3.09 -3.27 -1.12
C THR A 51 4.56 -2.88 -1.07
N ARG A 52 4.97 -2.06 -0.10
CA ARG A 52 6.38 -1.70 0.10
C ARG A 52 7.26 -2.92 0.41
N TYR A 53 6.76 -3.89 1.17
CA TYR A 53 7.48 -5.14 1.45
C TYR A 53 7.74 -5.92 0.15
N TRP A 54 6.72 -6.10 -0.69
CA TRP A 54 6.85 -6.82 -1.95
C TRP A 54 7.79 -6.11 -2.94
N LEU A 55 7.74 -4.78 -3.03
CA LEU A 55 8.69 -3.99 -3.83
C LEU A 55 10.14 -4.18 -3.36
N ASN A 56 10.39 -4.12 -2.05
CA ASN A 56 11.72 -4.39 -1.49
C ASN A 56 12.20 -5.82 -1.75
N LEU A 57 11.29 -6.80 -1.70
CA LEU A 57 11.64 -8.19 -1.98
C LEU A 57 12.03 -8.37 -3.47
N LEU A 58 11.29 -7.75 -4.38
CA LEU A 58 11.62 -7.77 -5.81
C LEU A 58 12.96 -7.09 -6.09
N ASP A 59 13.22 -5.93 -5.48
CA ASP A 59 14.49 -5.22 -5.58
C ASP A 59 15.66 -6.09 -5.08
N LYS A 60 15.54 -6.67 -3.87
CA LYS A 60 16.61 -7.50 -3.30
C LYS A 60 16.81 -8.84 -4.00
N SER A 61 15.74 -9.44 -4.51
CA SER A 61 15.81 -10.74 -5.19
C SER A 61 16.40 -10.64 -6.58
N GLN A 62 16.43 -9.44 -7.18
CA GLN A 62 16.95 -9.19 -8.53
C GLN A 62 16.34 -10.10 -9.61
N ILE A 63 15.13 -10.63 -9.36
CA ILE A 63 14.36 -11.45 -10.32
C ILE A 63 14.10 -10.65 -11.61
N ILE A 64 13.92 -9.34 -11.46
CA ILE A 64 13.74 -8.40 -12.56
C ILE A 64 14.56 -7.17 -12.29
N LYS A 65 15.33 -6.76 -13.29
CA LYS A 65 16.12 -5.54 -13.27
C LYS A 65 15.27 -4.39 -13.79
N ILE A 66 14.58 -3.72 -12.88
CA ILE A 66 13.93 -2.43 -13.09
C ILE A 66 14.38 -1.45 -12.01
N ASP A 67 14.13 -0.17 -12.22
CA ASP A 67 14.33 0.82 -11.17
C ASP A 67 13.17 0.78 -10.16
N TYR A 68 13.41 0.15 -9.01
CA TYR A 68 12.46 0.10 -7.90
C TYR A 68 12.46 1.39 -7.06
N GLY A 69 13.46 2.26 -7.22
CA GLY A 69 13.65 3.43 -6.38
C GLY A 69 12.48 4.40 -6.44
N SER A 70 11.96 4.67 -7.64
CA SER A 70 10.79 5.51 -7.86
C SER A 70 9.54 4.96 -7.15
N TYR A 71 9.24 3.67 -7.33
CA TYR A 71 8.10 3.01 -6.69
C TYR A 71 8.22 2.95 -5.16
N LEU A 72 9.42 2.72 -4.65
CA LEU A 72 9.71 2.70 -3.21
C LEU A 72 9.54 4.10 -2.59
N GLN A 73 9.96 5.15 -3.29
CA GLN A 73 9.75 6.52 -2.85
C GLN A 73 8.26 6.90 -2.84
N GLU A 74 7.52 6.50 -3.87
CA GLU A 74 6.08 6.78 -3.99
C GLU A 74 5.27 6.09 -2.89
N ILE A 75 5.49 4.78 -2.68
CA ILE A 75 4.77 4.05 -1.63
C ILE A 75 5.10 4.58 -0.23
N GLU A 76 6.34 5.05 0.00
CA GLU A 76 6.71 5.69 1.27
C GLU A 76 5.95 7.01 1.48
N SER A 77 5.78 7.81 0.43
CA SER A 77 4.96 9.02 0.48
C SER A 77 3.51 8.70 0.86
N ILE A 78 2.91 7.67 0.24
CA ILE A 78 1.56 7.19 0.56
C ILE A 78 1.46 6.75 2.03
N ILE A 79 2.42 5.97 2.52
CA ILE A 79 2.48 5.53 3.92
C ILE A 79 2.53 6.73 4.88
N ASN A 80 3.33 7.75 4.56
CA ASN A 80 3.46 8.96 5.37
C ASN A 80 2.14 9.76 5.41
N ILE A 81 1.49 9.93 4.26
CA ILE A 81 0.19 10.61 4.15
C ILE A 81 -0.87 9.87 4.99
N LEU A 82 -1.02 8.56 4.78
CA LEU A 82 -1.99 7.74 5.53
C LEU A 82 -1.71 7.76 7.04
N THR A 83 -0.44 7.66 7.43
CA THR A 83 -0.04 7.76 8.84
C THR A 83 -0.41 9.12 9.43
N LYS A 84 -0.20 10.21 8.70
CA LYS A 84 -0.55 11.55 9.15
C LYS A 84 -2.06 11.71 9.30
N ILE A 85 -2.85 11.27 8.31
CA ILE A 85 -4.32 11.30 8.33
C ILE A 85 -4.85 10.56 9.56
N ILE A 86 -4.39 9.33 9.80
CA ILE A 86 -4.82 8.52 10.95
C ILE A 86 -4.51 9.25 12.26
N LYS A 87 -3.28 9.74 12.43
CA LYS A 87 -2.85 10.44 13.65
C LYS A 87 -3.66 11.70 13.93
N THR A 88 -3.94 12.52 12.92
CA THR A 88 -4.71 13.76 13.10
C THR A 88 -6.19 13.47 13.34
N SER A 89 -6.74 12.48 12.65
CA SER A 89 -8.15 12.09 12.80
C SER A 89 -8.41 11.42 14.15
N SER A 90 -7.46 10.67 14.72
CA SER A 90 -7.62 10.04 16.03
C SER A 90 -7.59 11.02 17.21
N GLN A 91 -6.99 12.20 17.06
CA GLN A 91 -6.89 13.21 18.14
C GLN A 91 -8.22 13.88 18.46
N SER A 92 -9.19 13.80 17.56
CA SER A 92 -10.51 14.40 17.72
C SER A 92 -11.60 13.34 17.86
N ILE A 93 -11.23 12.22 18.48
CA ILE A 93 -12.11 11.20 19.07
C ILE A 93 -11.97 11.34 20.58
#